data_AF-A0A1G7X3X2-F1
#
_entry.id   AF-A0A1G7X3X2-F1
#
_cell.length_a   1.000
_cell.length_b   1.000
_cell.length_c   1.000
_cell.angle_alpha   90.00
_cell.angle_beta   90.00
_cell.angle_gamma   90.00
#
_symmetry.space_group_name_H-M   'P 1'
#
loop_
_entity.id
_entity.type
_entity.pdbx_description
1 polymer ?
#
loop_
_entity_poly.entity_id
_entity_poly.type
_entity_poly.pdbx_seq_one_letter_code
_entity_poly.pdbx_strand_id
1 'polypeptide(L)' 'MHKKNMFASVLVFFVGFASMAQGATPPPPAPPPPPGLPIDGGIVVLFLLALCYGIYKSYKLSHKNA' A
#
# COMPACT_ATOMS: atom_id res chain seq x y z
N MET A 1 16.33 -48.03 -32.75
CA MET A 1 17.03 -46.96 -32.01
C MET A 1 16.72 -45.55 -32.53
N HIS A 2 16.54 -45.34 -33.84
CA HIS A 2 16.38 -44.00 -34.43
C HIS A 2 15.16 -43.19 -33.89
N LYS A 3 13.98 -43.81 -33.72
CA LYS A 3 12.78 -43.10 -33.24
C LYS A 3 12.90 -42.61 -31.78
N LYS A 4 13.55 -43.41 -30.92
CA LYS A 4 13.79 -43.07 -29.51
C LYS A 4 14.79 -41.91 -29.38
N ASN A 5 15.82 -41.90 -30.23
CA ASN A 5 16.83 -40.85 -30.25
C ASN A 5 16.26 -39.53 -30.80
N MET A 6 15.39 -39.60 -31.82
CA MET A 6 14.67 -38.43 -32.34
C MET A 6 13.76 -37.80 -31.28
N PHE A 7 13.02 -38.63 -30.53
CA PHE A 7 12.18 -38.15 -29.44
C PHE A 7 12.99 -37.45 -28.34
N ALA A 8 14.13 -38.03 -27.95
CA ALA A 8 15.05 -37.42 -26.98
C ALA A 8 15.60 -36.07 -27.46
N SER A 9 15.98 -35.96 -28.73
CA SER A 9 16.48 -34.69 -29.30
C SER A 9 15.42 -33.59 -29.33
N VAL A 10 14.17 -33.95 -29.66
CA VAL A 10 13.05 -32.99 -29.62
C VAL A 10 12.79 -32.53 -28.18
N LEU A 11 12.81 -33.45 -27.21
CA LEU A 11 12.60 -33.12 -25.80
C LEU A 11 13.68 -32.14 -25.29
N VAL A 12 14.96 -32.43 -25.59
CA VAL A 12 16.10 -31.57 -25.20
C VAL A 12 16.00 -30.18 -25.84
N PHE A 13 15.62 -30.10 -27.12
CA PHE A 13 15.44 -28.84 -27.82
C PHE A 13 14.37 -27.96 -27.15
N PHE A 14 13.21 -28.53 -26.81
CA PHE A 14 12.12 -27.79 -26.15
C PHE A 14 12.47 -27.35 -24.72
N VAL A 15 13.21 -28.17 -23.96
CA VAL A 15 13.69 -27.79 -22.61
C VAL A 15 14.67 -26.62 -22.69
N GLY A 16 15.58 -26.63 -23.66
CA GLY A 16 16.51 -25.52 -23.90
C GLY A 16 15.77 -24.22 -24.25
N PHE A 17 14.78 -24.30 -25.14
CA PHE A 17 13.97 -23.16 -25.54
C PHE A 17 13.13 -22.58 -24.37
N ALA A 18 12.48 -23.44 -23.59
CA ALA A 18 11.71 -23.03 -22.41
C ALA A 18 12.60 -22.37 -21.34
N SER A 19 13.85 -22.83 -21.21
CA SER A 19 14.81 -22.26 -20.25
C SER A 19 15.22 -20.82 -20.61
N MET A 20 15.32 -20.51 -21.90
CA MET A 20 15.62 -19.14 -22.37
C MET A 20 14.43 -18.19 -22.27
N ALA A 21 13.21 -18.72 -22.20
CA ALA A 21 11.97 -17.95 -22.07
C ALA A 21 11.65 -17.56 -20.61
N GLN A 22 12.40 -18.07 -19.63
CA GLN A 22 12.31 -17.63 -18.24
C GLN A 22 12.89 -16.21 -18.15
N GLY A 23 12.02 -15.21 -18.28
CA GLY A 23 12.34 -13.79 -18.15
C GLY A 23 12.96 -13.43 -16.80
N ALA A 24 13.46 -12.19 -16.72
CA ALA A 24 14.32 -11.67 -15.65
C ALA A 24 13.94 -12.09 -14.22
N THR A 25 14.98 -12.14 -13.37
CA THR A 25 14.92 -12.35 -11.93
C THR A 25 13.68 -11.68 -11.31
N PRO A 26 13.04 -12.31 -10.31
CA PRO A 26 11.85 -11.76 -9.67
C PRO A 26 12.10 -10.27 -9.34
N PRO A 27 11.09 -9.40 -9.55
CA PRO A 27 11.25 -7.98 -9.33
C PRO A 27 11.84 -7.74 -7.95
N PRO A 28 12.78 -6.79 -7.80
CA PRO A 28 13.39 -6.49 -6.52
C PRO A 28 12.30 -6.29 -5.44
N PRO A 29 12.55 -6.73 -4.20
CA PRO A 29 11.62 -6.47 -3.10
C PRO A 29 11.24 -5.00 -3.08
N ALA A 30 9.94 -4.72 -3.02
CA ALA A 30 9.46 -3.35 -2.92
C ALA A 30 10.04 -2.68 -1.67
N PRO A 31 10.43 -1.39 -1.74
CA PRO A 31 10.87 -0.67 -0.56
C PRO A 31 9.76 -0.62 0.50
N PRO A 32 10.11 -0.54 1.80
CA PRO A 32 9.14 -0.46 2.86
C PRO A 32 8.24 0.78 2.70
N PRO A 33 6.95 0.69 3.09
CA PRO A 33 6.04 1.82 3.01
C PRO A 33 6.54 2.99 3.90
N PRO A 34 6.22 4.25 3.56
CA PRO A 34 6.58 5.40 4.37
C PRO A 34 6.01 5.29 5.80
N PRO A 35 6.70 5.86 6.81
CA PRO A 35 6.13 6.01 8.15
C PRO A 35 4.78 6.72 8.10
N GLY A 36 3.82 6.25 8.90
CA GLY A 36 2.50 6.87 8.99
C GLY A 36 2.56 8.28 9.55
N LEU A 37 1.70 9.17 9.03
CA LEU A 37 1.54 10.53 9.55
C LEU A 37 0.61 10.50 10.78
N PRO A 38 0.91 11.23 11.87
CA PRO A 38 0.05 11.29 13.05
C PRO A 38 -1.14 12.24 12.80
N ILE A 39 -2.10 11.84 11.98
CA ILE A 39 -3.30 12.63 11.63
C ILE A 39 -4.18 12.85 12.88
N ASP A 40 -4.28 11.83 13.73
CA ASP A 40 -5.24 11.82 14.84
C ASP A 40 -4.66 12.34 16.17
N GLY A 41 -3.38 12.74 16.20
CA GLY A 41 -2.68 13.09 17.44
C GLY A 41 -3.28 14.29 18.21
N GLY A 42 -4.02 15.15 17.51
CA GLY A 42 -4.63 16.37 18.10
C GLY A 42 -6.15 16.36 18.17
N ILE A 43 -6.84 15.31 17.72
CA ILE A 43 -8.30 15.34 17.53
C ILE A 43 -9.05 15.58 18.85
N VAL A 44 -8.62 14.96 19.93
CA VAL A 44 -9.25 15.15 21.25
C VAL A 44 -9.09 16.60 21.74
N VAL A 45 -7.91 17.18 21.54
CA VAL A 45 -7.63 18.57 21.93
C VAL A 45 -8.45 19.55 21.08
N LEU A 46 -8.52 19.34 19.77
CA LEU A 46 -9.33 20.14 18.86
C LEU A 46 -10.83 20.07 19.20
N PHE A 47 -11.32 18.88 19.54
CA PHE A 47 -12.70 18.67 19.95
C PHE A 47 -13.03 19.45 21.23
N LEU A 48 -12.15 19.37 22.24
CA LEU A 48 -12.33 20.11 23.50
C LEU A 48 -12.30 21.63 23.27
N LEU A 49 -11.36 22.12 22.45
CA LEU A 49 -11.28 23.55 22.11
C LEU A 49 -12.55 24.03 21.40
N ALA A 50 -13.06 23.26 20.44
CA ALA A 50 -14.30 23.57 19.73
C ALA A 50 -15.50 23.63 20.69
N LEU A 51 -15.61 22.66 21.60
CA LEU A 51 -16.69 22.60 22.58
C LEU A 51 -16.63 23.80 23.54
N CYS A 52 -15.47 24.06 24.15
CA CYS A 52 -15.28 25.19 25.05
C CYS A 52 -15.57 26.53 24.37
N TYR A 53 -15.07 26.71 23.14
CA TYR A 53 -15.30 27.93 22.37
C TYR A 53 -16.78 28.11 22.00
N GLY A 54 -17.46 27.05 21.56
CA GLY A 54 -18.89 27.06 21.24
C GLY A 54 -19.75 27.45 22.44
N ILE A 55 -19.45 26.88 23.61
CA ILE A 55 -20.12 27.21 24.87
C ILE A 55 -19.92 28.68 25.23
N TYR A 56 -18.67 29.16 25.28
CA TYR A 56 -18.36 30.56 25.59
C TYR A 56 -19.07 31.54 24.64
N LYS A 57 -19.03 31.26 23.33
CA LYS A 57 -19.63 32.11 22.31
C LYS A 57 -21.15 32.17 22.47
N SER A 58 -21.78 31.03 22.76
CA SER A 58 -23.22 30.93 22.99
C SER A 58 -23.65 31.72 24.24
N TYR A 59 -22.94 31.57 25.35
CA TYR A 59 -23.21 32.35 26.57
C TYR A 59 -23.04 33.86 26.35
N LYS A 60 -21.98 34.27 25.66
CA LYS A 60 -21.73 35.68 25.36
C LYS A 60 -22.79 36.27 24.44
N LEU A 61 -23.33 35.49 23.51
CA LEU A 61 -24.41 35.94 22.63
C LEU A 61 -25.73 36.06 23.39
N SER A 62 -26.03 35.09 24.26
CA SER A 62 -27.22 35.14 25.13
C SER A 62 -27.22 36.35 26.06
N HIS A 63 -26.07 36.72 26.65
CA HIS A 63 -25.96 37.89 27.55
C HIS A 63 -25.94 39.23 26.82
N LYS A 64 -25.72 39.27 25.50
CA LYS A 64 -25.79 40.50 24.71
C LYS A 64 -27.22 40.87 24.30
N ASN A 65 -28.14 39.91 24.38
CA ASN A 65 -29.53 40.05 23.94
C ASN A 65 -30.52 40.10 25.11
N ALA A 66 -30.03 40.14 26.35
CA ALA A 66 -30.79 40.34 27.58
C ALA A 66 -30.48 41.73 28.15
#